data_AF-A0A7W9H6F3-F1
#
_entry.id   AF-A0A7W9H6F3-F1
#
_cell.length_a   1.000
_cell.length_b   1.000
_cell.length_c   1.000
_cell.angle_alpha   90.00
_cell.angle_beta   90.00
_cell.angle_gamma   90.00
#
_symmetry.space_group_name_H-M   'P 1'
#
loop_
_entity.id
_entity.type
_entity.pdbx_description
1 polymer ?
#
loop_
_entity_poly.entity_id
_entity_poly.type
_entity_poly.pdbx_seq_one_letter_code
_entity_poly.pdbx_strand_id
1 'polypeptide(L)'
;MSTMVDERLRRLRSELDDHTRIADRLGLDLERPLRSLNDGYPENAVALVGKLTEKLLKELWRHHGVEGDPSTKALNDLVKRCRPYIRSSTVLDALDDIRRLRNRSTHDGYDISDEDGLLAVRRLVDVLVWFTNTGSAALLGGEPDMAPEVARRCEFLAGLYVTLGYRQVKRFVLSPDTVYQLFCREAGMRLEYVELMLSRDADDLSTVLASSGGELLRTRLPKLTRFVVLDEDGGAAPGALHSMLGLDFRIVRYDGFVDTLVSLDTHLADLTSADSPEEPRAAVVAAALTTDPRTGESRMEQSGDAAELLTRLARGSANVLVTGRPGSGKSTLLRSLAGNPEIRRFRFYFDLGLKPKDEPFSEYAARLLAPAMTSDRSRAYELFLYLIRSGTALCVLDAVDEGVEESSPAGFLRLFTDLAAVLSAESAVVMSSRVAFLADSPQVRQLLDSGAGRSDTLRGWVQGHPTAEEVLRETSPRQAAGEARRTAEKQTQRGTSSPLGGSMVLAQHVAA
;
A
#
# COMPACT_ATOMS: atom_id res chain seq x y z
N MET A 1 31.61 -5.26 27.13
CA MET A 1 31.13 -4.72 25.84
C MET A 1 32.32 -4.49 24.92
N SER A 2 32.15 -4.75 23.63
CA SER A 2 33.18 -4.56 22.58
C SER A 2 33.20 -3.10 22.11
N THR A 3 34.36 -2.57 21.74
CA THR A 3 34.53 -1.19 21.22
C THR A 3 33.63 -0.87 20.02
N MET A 4 33.24 -1.89 19.23
CA MET A 4 32.31 -1.73 18.11
C MET A 4 30.85 -1.52 18.56
N VAL A 5 30.44 -2.10 19.69
CA VAL A 5 29.10 -1.90 20.26
C VAL A 5 28.98 -0.47 20.78
N ASP A 6 30.02 0.04 21.43
CA ASP A 6 30.06 1.40 21.96
C ASP A 6 29.98 2.47 20.85
N GLU A 7 30.64 2.24 19.70
CA GLU A 7 30.53 3.11 18.53
C GLU A 7 29.11 3.13 17.96
N ARG A 8 28.50 1.94 17.82
CA ARG A 8 27.12 1.80 17.33
C ARG A 8 26.12 2.46 18.27
N LEU A 9 26.29 2.31 19.58
CA LEU A 9 25.46 2.99 20.58
C LEU A 9 25.60 4.51 20.50
N ARG A 10 26.81 5.03 20.32
CA ARG A 10 27.03 6.47 20.15
C ARG A 10 26.36 7.01 18.89
N ARG A 11 26.44 6.28 17.78
CA ARG A 11 25.74 6.62 16.55
C ARG A 11 24.22 6.63 16.72
N LEU A 12 23.66 5.59 17.35
CA LEU A 12 22.21 5.51 17.61
C LEU A 12 21.73 6.65 18.53
N ARG A 13 22.54 7.05 19.51
CA ARG A 13 22.23 8.22 20.34
C ARG A 13 22.09 9.48 19.49
N SER A 14 23.09 9.77 18.65
CA SER A 14 23.06 10.93 17.76
C SER A 14 21.86 10.91 16.81
N GLU A 15 21.45 9.74 16.32
CA GLU A 15 20.27 9.61 15.46
C GLU A 15 18.95 9.80 16.24
N LEU A 16 18.87 9.37 17.51
CA LEU A 16 17.68 9.58 18.34
C LEU A 16 17.50 11.04 18.75
N ASP A 17 18.59 11.79 18.92
CA ASP A 17 18.56 13.23 19.23
C ASP A 17 17.84 14.04 18.12
N ASP A 18 17.90 13.59 16.86
CA ASP A 18 17.17 14.21 15.75
C ASP A 18 15.64 14.07 15.87
N HIS A 19 15.15 13.23 16.81
CA HIS A 19 13.73 12.93 17.00
C HIS A 19 13.16 13.47 18.32
N THR A 20 13.87 14.41 18.97
CA THR A 20 13.50 14.99 20.27
C THR A 20 12.11 15.61 20.26
N ARG A 21 11.67 16.23 19.16
CA ARG A 21 10.32 16.83 19.06
C ARG A 21 9.19 15.81 19.26
N ILE A 22 9.33 14.59 18.72
CA ILE A 22 8.37 13.50 18.96
C ILE A 22 8.45 13.05 20.41
N ALA A 23 9.68 12.93 20.93
CA ALA A 23 9.91 12.49 22.29
C ALA A 23 9.29 13.42 23.33
N ASP A 24 9.51 14.73 23.21
CA ASP A 24 8.97 15.75 24.12
C ASP A 24 7.45 15.76 24.09
N ARG A 25 6.85 15.74 22.90
CA ARG A 25 5.40 15.77 22.73
C ARG A 25 4.72 14.54 23.36
N LEU A 26 5.31 13.36 23.19
CA LEU A 26 4.70 12.09 23.63
C LEU A 26 5.24 11.60 24.99
N GLY A 27 6.12 12.38 25.64
CA GLY A 27 6.77 12.00 26.89
C GLY A 27 7.55 10.68 26.76
N LEU A 28 8.39 10.57 25.74
CA LEU A 28 9.23 9.40 25.46
C LEU A 28 10.63 9.63 26.00
N ASP A 29 11.14 8.67 26.77
CA ASP A 29 12.55 8.63 27.15
C ASP A 29 13.30 7.73 26.15
N LEU A 30 13.80 8.34 25.08
CA LEU A 30 14.53 7.65 24.01
C LEU A 30 15.94 7.21 24.44
N GLU A 31 16.49 7.78 25.52
CA GLU A 31 17.80 7.39 26.05
C GLU A 31 17.74 6.13 26.92
N ARG A 32 16.59 5.85 27.54
CA ARG A 32 16.44 4.71 28.46
C ARG A 32 16.77 3.35 27.84
N PRO A 33 16.34 3.00 26.61
CA PRO A 33 16.77 1.77 25.96
C PRO A 33 18.29 1.69 25.76
N LEU A 34 18.94 2.81 25.37
CA LEU A 34 20.39 2.86 25.18
C LEU A 34 21.16 2.66 26.48
N ARG A 35 20.70 3.26 27.59
CA ARG A 35 21.27 3.03 28.92
C ARG A 35 21.17 1.58 29.34
N SER A 36 19.99 0.96 29.12
CA SER A 36 19.79 -0.46 29.41
C SER A 36 20.75 -1.36 28.64
N LEU A 37 21.04 -1.06 27.36
CA LEU A 37 22.04 -1.79 26.58
C LEU A 37 23.45 -1.58 27.13
N ASN A 38 23.81 -0.35 27.44
CA ASN A 38 25.10 -0.03 28.02
C ASN A 38 25.31 -0.67 29.41
N ASP A 39 24.24 -0.91 30.15
CA ASP A 39 24.28 -1.60 31.44
C ASP A 39 24.29 -3.14 31.29
N GLY A 40 24.23 -3.67 30.07
CA GLY A 40 24.29 -5.11 29.77
C GLY A 40 22.94 -5.83 29.91
N TYR A 41 21.83 -5.11 29.77
CA TYR A 41 20.46 -5.66 29.85
C TYR A 41 19.71 -5.48 28.52
N PRO A 42 20.02 -6.28 27.49
CA PRO A 42 19.40 -6.18 26.16
C PRO A 42 17.91 -6.56 26.15
N GLU A 43 17.48 -7.50 26.98
CA GLU A 43 16.07 -7.87 27.15
C GLU A 43 15.23 -6.69 27.66
N ASN A 44 15.78 -5.92 28.60
CA ASN A 44 15.14 -4.71 29.11
C ASN A 44 15.07 -3.62 28.02
N ALA A 45 16.11 -3.49 27.21
CA ALA A 45 16.11 -2.55 26.08
C ALA A 45 15.03 -2.90 25.05
N VAL A 46 14.91 -4.18 24.66
CA VAL A 46 13.86 -4.67 23.76
C VAL A 46 12.48 -4.40 24.34
N ALA A 47 12.26 -4.66 25.63
CA ALA A 47 10.99 -4.40 26.30
C ALA A 47 10.65 -2.89 26.32
N LEU A 48 11.64 -2.03 26.55
CA LEU A 48 11.46 -0.57 26.53
C LEU A 48 11.14 -0.07 25.13
N VAL A 49 11.84 -0.54 24.10
CA VAL A 49 11.53 -0.23 22.69
C VAL A 49 10.09 -0.62 22.39
N GLY A 50 9.66 -1.82 22.77
CA GLY A 50 8.27 -2.25 22.60
C GLY A 50 7.25 -1.32 23.24
N LYS A 51 7.52 -0.79 24.45
CA LYS A 51 6.67 0.19 25.14
C LYS A 51 6.64 1.55 24.43
N LEU A 52 7.78 2.01 23.93
CA LEU A 52 7.87 3.26 23.16
C LEU A 52 7.05 3.12 21.87
N THR A 53 7.21 2.02 21.14
CA THR A 53 6.43 1.72 19.92
C THR A 53 4.93 1.65 20.20
N GLU A 54 4.50 1.03 21.31
CA GLU A 54 3.09 1.06 21.71
C GLU A 54 2.56 2.48 21.89
N LYS A 55 3.33 3.38 22.52
CA LYS A 55 2.91 4.78 22.69
C LYS A 55 2.74 5.48 21.34
N LEU A 56 3.69 5.28 20.40
CA LEU A 56 3.60 5.84 19.05
C LEU A 56 2.33 5.34 18.32
N LEU A 57 2.07 4.04 18.35
CA LEU A 57 0.90 3.46 17.68
C LEU A 57 -0.42 3.84 18.36
N LYS A 58 -0.45 3.99 19.69
CA LYS A 58 -1.62 4.50 20.41
C LYS A 58 -1.95 5.93 19.99
N GLU A 59 -0.94 6.77 19.75
CA GLU A 59 -1.17 8.12 19.26
C GLU A 59 -1.65 8.12 17.80
N LEU A 60 -1.03 7.30 16.95
CA LEU A 60 -1.46 7.12 15.56
C LEU A 60 -2.92 6.65 15.49
N TRP A 61 -3.30 5.69 16.32
CA TRP A 61 -4.68 5.19 16.45
C TRP A 61 -5.67 6.31 16.77
N ARG A 62 -5.35 7.15 17.76
CA ARG A 62 -6.21 8.28 18.14
C ARG A 62 -6.30 9.32 17.03
N HIS A 63 -5.17 9.63 16.40
CA HIS A 63 -5.12 10.61 15.32
C HIS A 63 -6.01 10.22 14.15
N HIS A 64 -6.00 8.95 13.76
CA HIS A 64 -6.84 8.43 12.66
C HIS A 64 -8.25 8.03 13.08
N GLY A 65 -8.63 8.22 14.35
CA GLY A 65 -9.98 7.94 14.84
C GLY A 65 -10.37 6.45 14.72
N VAL A 66 -9.42 5.53 14.85
CA VAL A 66 -9.68 4.10 14.72
C VAL A 66 -10.63 3.64 15.85
N GLU A 67 -11.63 2.83 15.51
CA GLU A 67 -12.68 2.43 16.45
C GLU A 67 -12.14 1.65 17.66
N GLY A 68 -12.58 2.03 18.86
CA GLY A 68 -12.25 1.37 20.13
C GLY A 68 -11.12 2.05 20.92
N ASP A 69 -10.88 1.58 22.15
CA ASP A 69 -9.84 2.14 23.02
C ASP A 69 -8.48 1.45 22.80
N PRO A 70 -7.44 2.17 22.33
CA PRO A 70 -6.11 1.59 22.12
C PRO A 70 -5.35 1.30 23.42
N SER A 71 -5.78 1.83 24.58
CA SER A 71 -5.07 1.66 25.85
C SER A 71 -4.96 0.19 26.30
N THR A 72 -6.00 -0.60 25.97
CA THR A 72 -6.15 -2.01 26.33
C THR A 72 -5.53 -2.98 25.32
N LYS A 73 -5.03 -2.47 24.20
CA LYS A 73 -4.56 -3.30 23.08
C LYS A 73 -3.09 -3.66 23.23
N ALA A 74 -2.78 -4.92 22.92
CA ALA A 74 -1.40 -5.38 22.82
C ALA A 74 -0.74 -4.83 21.53
N LEU A 75 0.59 -4.79 21.50
CA LEU A 75 1.35 -4.32 20.34
C LEU A 75 0.96 -4.99 19.02
N ASN A 76 0.65 -6.28 19.04
CA ASN A 76 0.19 -6.99 17.84
C ASN A 76 -1.09 -6.39 17.25
N ASP A 77 -2.06 -6.08 18.11
CA ASP A 77 -3.34 -5.51 17.68
C ASP A 77 -3.19 -4.06 17.24
N LEU A 78 -2.34 -3.29 17.92
CA LEU A 78 -1.98 -1.94 17.53
C LEU A 78 -1.33 -1.91 16.14
N VAL A 79 -0.33 -2.74 15.89
CA VAL A 79 0.33 -2.83 14.56
C VAL A 79 -0.70 -3.19 13.49
N LYS A 80 -1.55 -4.21 13.73
CA LYS A 80 -2.56 -4.64 12.76
C LYS A 80 -3.55 -3.53 12.40
N ARG A 81 -4.06 -2.80 13.38
CA ARG A 81 -5.10 -1.79 13.20
C ARG A 81 -4.56 -0.44 12.71
N CYS A 82 -3.31 -0.11 13.04
CA CYS A 82 -2.66 1.09 12.53
C CYS A 82 -2.03 0.91 11.13
N ARG A 83 -1.80 -0.34 10.70
CA ARG A 83 -1.18 -0.66 9.42
C ARG A 83 -1.79 0.07 8.20
N PRO A 84 -3.12 0.20 8.06
CA PRO A 84 -3.71 0.91 6.92
C PRO A 84 -3.22 2.36 6.78
N TYR A 85 -2.87 3.00 7.90
CA TYR A 85 -2.45 4.40 7.94
C TYR A 85 -0.92 4.59 7.80
N ILE A 86 -0.17 3.49 7.62
CA ILE A 86 1.28 3.51 7.47
C ILE A 86 1.63 3.18 6.02
N ARG A 87 2.06 4.20 5.27
CA ARG A 87 2.39 4.07 3.84
C ARG A 87 3.76 3.41 3.58
N SER A 88 4.70 3.57 4.51
CA SER A 88 6.08 3.07 4.36
C SER A 88 6.21 1.59 4.68
N SER A 89 6.73 0.80 3.73
CA SER A 89 7.12 -0.60 3.98
C SER A 89 8.19 -0.71 5.05
N THR A 90 9.20 0.17 5.00
CA THR A 90 10.30 0.19 5.98
C THR A 90 9.79 0.32 7.41
N VAL A 91 8.78 1.17 7.63
CA VAL A 91 8.14 1.32 8.95
C VAL A 91 7.39 0.04 9.33
N LEU A 92 6.63 -0.55 8.41
CA LEU A 92 5.90 -1.80 8.69
C LEU A 92 6.86 -2.95 9.04
N ASP A 93 7.95 -3.10 8.30
CA ASP A 93 8.98 -4.11 8.55
C ASP A 93 9.66 -3.88 9.91
N ALA A 94 9.98 -2.61 10.23
CA ALA A 94 10.54 -2.24 11.52
C ALA A 94 9.59 -2.54 12.68
N LEU A 95 8.29 -2.25 12.53
CA LEU A 95 7.27 -2.58 13.54
C LEU A 95 7.11 -4.10 13.72
N ASP A 96 7.17 -4.85 12.64
CA ASP A 96 7.12 -6.32 12.66
C ASP A 96 8.35 -6.92 13.36
N ASP A 97 9.54 -6.40 13.09
CA ASP A 97 10.78 -6.81 13.76
C ASP A 97 10.74 -6.48 15.26
N ILE A 98 10.31 -5.27 15.65
CA ILE A 98 10.14 -4.89 17.07
C ILE A 98 9.16 -5.84 17.77
N ARG A 99 8.02 -6.13 17.12
CA ARG A 99 7.02 -7.08 17.63
C ARG A 99 7.62 -8.48 17.83
N ARG A 100 8.37 -8.99 16.85
CA ARG A 100 9.02 -10.31 16.93
C ARG A 100 10.06 -10.37 18.04
N LEU A 101 10.93 -9.37 18.15
CA LEU A 101 11.95 -9.29 19.19
C LEU A 101 11.32 -9.23 20.58
N ARG A 102 10.27 -8.42 20.75
CA ARG A 102 9.53 -8.35 22.01
C ARG A 102 8.90 -9.70 22.37
N ASN A 103 8.21 -10.34 21.44
CA ASN A 103 7.59 -11.64 21.69
C ASN A 103 8.64 -12.69 22.07
N ARG A 104 9.83 -12.67 21.43
CA ARG A 104 10.96 -13.53 21.81
C ARG A 104 11.44 -13.24 23.23
N SER A 105 11.59 -11.96 23.60
CA SER A 105 12.06 -11.56 24.94
C SER A 105 11.12 -11.95 26.09
N THR A 106 9.84 -12.18 25.82
CA THR A 106 8.86 -12.57 26.84
C THR A 106 8.69 -14.08 27.01
N HIS A 107 9.27 -14.90 26.14
CA HIS A 107 9.21 -16.36 26.26
C HIS A 107 10.45 -16.88 26.97
N ASP A 108 10.27 -17.50 28.13
CA ASP A 108 11.34 -18.12 28.92
C ASP A 108 12.04 -19.21 28.09
N GLY A 109 13.29 -18.97 27.71
CA GLY A 109 14.12 -19.93 26.97
C GLY A 109 14.92 -19.37 25.80
N TYR A 110 14.71 -18.09 25.43
CA TYR A 110 15.54 -17.42 24.42
C TYR A 110 16.44 -16.37 25.07
N ASP A 111 17.76 -16.56 25.01
CA ASP A 111 18.71 -15.51 25.39
C ASP A 111 18.65 -14.38 24.35
N ILE A 112 18.34 -13.18 24.84
CA ILE A 112 18.38 -11.96 24.03
C ILE A 112 19.81 -11.44 24.04
N SER A 113 20.39 -11.30 22.86
CA SER A 113 21.75 -10.78 22.70
C SER A 113 21.80 -9.25 22.66
N ASP A 114 22.98 -8.67 22.91
CA ASP A 114 23.23 -7.24 22.68
C ASP A 114 22.86 -6.80 21.25
N GLU A 115 23.05 -7.68 20.26
CA GLU A 115 22.67 -7.43 18.86
C GLU A 115 21.16 -7.36 18.66
N ASP A 116 20.38 -8.22 19.32
CA ASP A 116 18.91 -8.14 19.29
C ASP A 116 18.43 -6.81 19.89
N GLY A 117 19.09 -6.35 20.97
CA GLY A 117 18.84 -5.06 21.61
C GLY A 117 19.19 -3.86 20.71
N LEU A 118 20.37 -3.87 20.08
CA LEU A 118 20.79 -2.85 19.12
C LEU A 118 19.86 -2.81 17.89
N LEU A 119 19.44 -3.98 17.39
CA LEU A 119 18.49 -4.07 16.29
C LEU A 119 17.14 -3.46 16.67
N ALA A 120 16.61 -3.75 17.86
CA ALA A 120 15.36 -3.15 18.33
C ALA A 120 15.43 -1.62 18.35
N VAL A 121 16.51 -1.04 18.88
CA VAL A 121 16.69 0.42 18.90
C VAL A 121 16.82 0.98 17.49
N ARG A 122 17.57 0.31 16.60
CA ARG A 122 17.68 0.74 15.20
C ARG A 122 16.34 0.73 14.48
N ARG A 123 15.51 -0.30 14.70
CA ARG A 123 14.15 -0.34 14.14
C ARG A 123 13.26 0.77 14.68
N LEU A 124 13.41 1.13 15.96
CA LEU A 124 12.71 2.29 16.51
C LEU A 124 13.13 3.59 15.81
N VAL A 125 14.43 3.77 15.54
CA VAL A 125 14.93 4.90 14.74
C VAL A 125 14.30 4.89 13.34
N ASP A 126 14.26 3.75 12.65
CA ASP A 126 13.64 3.65 11.31
C ASP A 126 12.17 4.12 11.33
N VAL A 127 11.41 3.81 12.39
CA VAL A 127 10.04 4.30 12.60
C VAL A 127 10.02 5.82 12.81
N LEU A 128 10.86 6.35 13.72
CA LEU A 128 10.89 7.78 14.06
C LEU A 128 11.35 8.67 12.89
N VAL A 129 12.33 8.20 12.11
CA VAL A 129 12.85 8.87 10.93
C VAL A 129 11.74 9.14 9.91
N TRP A 130 10.87 8.15 9.66
CA TRP A 130 9.77 8.32 8.72
C TRP A 130 8.84 9.46 9.15
N PHE A 131 8.28 9.39 10.36
CA PHE A 131 7.31 10.39 10.84
C PHE A 131 7.93 11.79 10.99
N THR A 132 9.23 11.86 11.30
CA THR A 132 9.98 13.12 11.33
C THR A 132 10.12 13.70 9.93
N ASN A 133 10.59 12.91 8.96
CA ASN A 133 10.85 13.35 7.60
C ASN A 133 9.60 13.63 6.77
N THR A 134 8.47 13.01 7.11
CA THR A 134 7.17 13.35 6.48
C THR A 134 6.49 14.52 7.16
N GLY A 135 6.96 14.93 8.34
CA GLY A 135 6.32 15.95 9.17
C GLY A 135 4.90 15.55 9.57
N SER A 136 4.70 14.27 9.91
CA SER A 136 3.38 13.72 10.17
C SER A 136 2.71 14.35 11.39
N ALA A 137 1.53 14.90 11.18
CA ALA A 137 0.74 15.54 12.24
C ALA A 137 0.34 14.55 13.35
N ALA A 138 0.27 13.26 13.04
CA ALA A 138 -0.05 12.20 13.98
C ALA A 138 0.90 12.19 15.18
N LEU A 139 2.21 12.30 14.93
CA LEU A 139 3.22 12.18 15.99
C LEU A 139 3.89 13.50 16.36
N LEU A 140 3.94 14.48 15.46
CA LEU A 140 4.55 15.79 15.71
C LEU A 140 3.55 16.86 16.20
N GLY A 141 2.26 16.59 16.05
CA GLY A 141 1.22 17.61 16.10
C GLY A 141 1.14 18.37 14.80
N GLY A 142 -0.09 18.72 14.40
CA GLY A 142 -0.30 19.60 13.26
C GLY A 142 0.42 20.93 13.42
N GLU A 143 0.76 21.56 12.29
CA GLU A 143 1.27 22.93 12.26
C GLU A 143 0.06 23.87 12.36
N PRO A 144 -0.07 24.67 13.44
CA PRO A 144 -1.29 25.43 13.72
C PRO A 144 -1.59 26.49 12.67
N ASP A 145 -0.55 27.04 12.04
CA ASP A 145 -0.66 28.09 11.03
C ASP A 145 -0.88 27.54 9.62
N MET A 146 -0.95 26.22 9.45
CA MET A 146 -1.02 25.56 8.14
C MET A 146 -2.41 24.98 7.87
N ALA A 147 -2.95 25.21 6.68
CA ALA A 147 -4.22 24.64 6.28
C ALA A 147 -4.16 23.09 6.29
N PRO A 148 -5.16 22.37 6.86
CA PRO A 148 -5.11 20.91 7.00
C PRO A 148 -4.95 20.16 5.67
N GLU A 149 -5.51 20.70 4.59
CA GLU A 149 -5.39 20.13 3.26
C GLU A 149 -3.95 20.19 2.73
N VAL A 150 -3.32 21.35 2.84
CA VAL A 150 -1.91 21.53 2.47
C VAL A 150 -1.04 20.61 3.32
N ALA A 151 -1.38 20.41 4.61
CA ALA A 151 -0.62 19.55 5.51
C ALA A 151 -0.62 18.09 5.02
N ARG A 152 -1.80 17.56 4.65
CA ARG A 152 -1.94 16.21 4.06
C ARG A 152 -1.15 16.06 2.77
N ARG A 153 -1.16 17.08 1.91
CA ARG A 153 -0.45 17.08 0.62
C ARG A 153 1.06 17.17 0.80
N CYS A 154 1.53 18.00 1.72
CA CYS A 154 2.93 18.07 2.13
C CYS A 154 3.42 16.74 2.69
N GLU A 155 2.64 16.09 3.56
CA GLU A 155 2.97 14.77 4.09
C GLU A 155 3.01 13.71 2.98
N PHE A 156 2.07 13.77 2.03
CA PHE A 156 2.08 12.88 0.87
C PHE A 156 3.34 13.06 0.00
N LEU A 157 3.71 14.29 -0.36
CA LEU A 157 4.90 14.57 -1.17
C LEU A 157 6.19 14.22 -0.41
N ALA A 158 6.26 14.52 0.88
CA ALA A 158 7.42 14.15 1.69
C ALA A 158 7.57 12.63 1.80
N GLY A 159 6.47 11.89 2.05
CA GLY A 159 6.48 10.43 2.06
C GLY A 159 6.88 9.83 0.71
N LEU A 160 6.47 10.44 -0.39
CA LEU A 160 6.85 10.06 -1.75
C LEU A 160 8.37 10.19 -1.94
N TYR A 161 8.97 11.32 -1.59
CA TYR A 161 10.42 11.52 -1.71
C TYR A 161 11.23 10.64 -0.75
N VAL A 162 10.75 10.42 0.48
CA VAL A 162 11.39 9.48 1.41
C VAL A 162 11.37 8.05 0.85
N THR A 163 10.28 7.65 0.20
CA THR A 163 10.17 6.36 -0.51
C THR A 163 11.19 6.24 -1.64
N LEU A 164 11.48 7.34 -2.35
CA LEU A 164 12.52 7.40 -3.39
C LEU A 164 13.96 7.50 -2.82
N GLY A 165 14.12 7.37 -1.50
CA GLY A 165 15.42 7.38 -0.83
C GLY A 165 15.95 8.77 -0.49
N TYR A 166 15.13 9.82 -0.57
CA TYR A 166 15.51 11.14 -0.11
C TYR A 166 15.30 11.30 1.40
N ARG A 167 16.04 12.22 2.01
CA ARG A 167 15.79 12.72 3.36
C ARG A 167 15.36 14.18 3.30
N GLN A 168 14.47 14.57 4.20
CA GLN A 168 14.08 15.96 4.33
C GLN A 168 15.22 16.74 5.00
N VAL A 169 15.62 17.87 4.40
CA VAL A 169 16.69 18.74 4.91
C VAL A 169 16.12 19.99 5.53
N LYS A 170 15.13 20.61 4.88
CA LYS A 170 14.45 21.80 5.37
C LYS A 170 12.96 21.76 5.06
N ARG A 171 12.18 22.34 5.95
CA ARG A 171 10.73 22.58 5.81
C ARG A 171 10.42 23.96 6.41
N PHE A 172 9.69 24.79 5.66
CA PHE A 172 9.21 26.07 6.16
C PHE A 172 7.75 26.27 5.76
N VAL A 173 6.92 26.62 6.73
CA VAL A 173 5.57 27.14 6.49
C VAL A 173 5.72 28.63 6.19
N LEU A 174 5.41 29.03 4.97
CA LEU A 174 5.58 30.41 4.50
C LEU A 174 4.29 31.22 4.66
N SER A 175 3.16 30.55 4.49
CA SER A 175 1.81 31.03 4.74
C SER A 175 0.92 29.82 5.10
N PRO A 176 -0.36 30.01 5.46
CA PRO A 176 -1.27 28.89 5.66
C PRO A 176 -1.43 27.97 4.46
N ASP A 177 -1.21 28.50 3.25
CA ASP A 177 -1.44 27.79 2.00
C ASP A 177 -0.15 27.43 1.24
N THR A 178 1.00 27.99 1.65
CA THR A 178 2.30 27.81 0.98
C THR A 178 3.35 27.21 1.92
N VAL A 179 3.96 26.10 1.46
CA VAL A 179 5.06 25.41 2.16
C VAL A 179 6.24 25.13 1.25
N TYR A 180 7.41 25.37 1.80
CA TYR A 180 8.70 25.03 1.20
C TYR A 180 9.24 23.73 1.78
N GLN A 181 9.75 22.85 0.91
CA GLN A 181 10.44 21.62 1.30
C GLN A 181 11.72 21.43 0.47
N LEU A 182 12.80 21.04 1.14
CA LEU A 182 14.06 20.66 0.51
C LEU A 182 14.42 19.23 0.87
N PHE A 183 14.69 18.43 -0.15
CA PHE A 183 15.08 17.04 -0.03
C PHE A 183 16.50 16.82 -0.56
N CYS A 184 17.18 15.84 0.02
CA CYS A 184 18.52 15.45 -0.40
C CYS A 184 18.64 13.93 -0.47
N ARG A 185 19.38 13.44 -1.45
CA ARG A 185 19.73 12.02 -1.57
C ARG A 185 21.19 11.87 -1.96
N GLU A 186 21.84 10.86 -1.40
CA GLU A 186 23.16 10.40 -1.84
C GLU A 186 22.99 9.42 -3.01
N ALA A 187 23.52 9.78 -4.17
CA ALA A 187 23.52 8.97 -5.38
C ALA A 187 24.97 8.73 -5.81
N GLY A 188 25.56 7.63 -5.31
CA GLY A 188 26.99 7.36 -5.47
C GLY A 188 27.84 8.41 -4.78
N MET A 189 28.67 9.15 -5.54
CA MET A 189 29.50 10.24 -5.00
C MET A 189 28.85 11.62 -5.08
N ARG A 190 27.59 11.72 -5.55
CA ARG A 190 26.89 12.99 -5.75
C ARG A 190 25.74 13.14 -4.77
N LEU A 191 25.47 14.39 -4.40
CA LEU A 191 24.26 14.76 -3.67
C LEU A 191 23.25 15.32 -4.67
N GLU A 192 22.07 14.71 -4.70
CA GLU A 192 20.92 15.15 -5.46
C GLU A 192 20.00 15.96 -4.55
N TYR A 193 19.57 17.13 -5.03
CA TYR A 193 18.67 18.01 -4.29
C TYR A 193 17.39 18.24 -5.07
N VAL A 194 16.27 18.14 -4.35
CA VAL A 194 14.94 18.46 -4.87
C VAL A 194 14.31 19.54 -4.02
N GLU A 195 13.95 20.64 -4.65
CA GLU A 195 13.27 21.78 -4.05
C GLU A 195 11.80 21.77 -4.46
N LEU A 196 10.89 21.75 -3.49
CA LEU A 196 9.45 21.80 -3.70
C LEU A 196 8.87 23.03 -3.01
N MET A 197 8.07 23.79 -3.76
CA MET A 197 7.14 24.76 -3.21
C MET A 197 5.74 24.26 -3.48
N LEU A 198 5.02 23.87 -2.43
CA LEU A 198 3.60 23.54 -2.53
C LEU A 198 2.81 24.79 -2.17
N SER A 199 1.92 25.22 -3.05
CA SER A 199 0.93 26.26 -2.73
C SER A 199 -0.46 25.82 -3.16
N ARG A 200 -1.47 26.17 -2.36
CA ARG A 200 -2.86 26.08 -2.80
C ARG A 200 -3.22 27.16 -3.82
N ASP A 201 -2.69 28.36 -3.61
CA ASP A 201 -3.04 29.58 -4.34
C ASP A 201 -1.81 30.21 -5.00
N ALA A 202 -1.94 30.51 -6.30
CA ALA A 202 -0.90 31.16 -7.08
C ALA A 202 -0.71 32.64 -6.68
N ASP A 203 -1.75 33.31 -6.18
CA ASP A 203 -1.67 34.71 -5.75
C ASP A 203 -0.97 34.82 -4.38
N ASP A 204 -1.30 33.93 -3.43
CA ASP A 204 -0.54 33.78 -2.19
C ASP A 204 0.94 33.50 -2.47
N LEU A 205 1.22 32.55 -3.39
CA LEU A 205 2.59 32.23 -3.78
C LEU A 205 3.32 33.45 -4.37
N SER A 206 2.65 34.21 -5.22
CA SER A 206 3.21 35.43 -5.82
C SER A 206 3.52 36.47 -4.74
N THR A 207 2.68 36.60 -3.73
CA THR A 207 2.89 37.50 -2.59
C THR A 207 4.10 37.07 -1.76
N VAL A 208 4.21 35.78 -1.44
CA VAL A 208 5.35 35.18 -0.73
C VAL A 208 6.66 35.40 -1.51
N LEU A 209 6.64 35.18 -2.82
CA LEU A 209 7.80 35.40 -3.69
C LEU A 209 8.19 36.87 -3.83
N ALA A 210 7.22 37.77 -3.94
CA ALA A 210 7.47 39.20 -4.01
C ALA A 210 8.15 39.71 -2.73
N SER A 211 7.73 39.21 -1.56
CA SER A 211 8.30 39.56 -0.27
C SER A 211 9.74 39.06 -0.08
N SER A 212 10.12 37.99 -0.77
CA SER A 212 11.45 37.34 -0.69
C SER A 212 12.36 37.70 -1.87
N GLY A 213 11.91 38.54 -2.80
CA GLY A 213 12.66 38.89 -4.01
C GLY A 213 12.91 37.70 -4.95
N GLY A 214 12.03 36.70 -4.92
CA GLY A 214 12.14 35.48 -5.74
C GLY A 214 13.11 34.42 -5.20
N GLU A 215 13.84 34.69 -4.11
CA GLU A 215 14.77 33.74 -3.49
C GLU A 215 14.34 33.32 -2.08
N LEU A 216 13.63 32.18 -1.98
CA LEU A 216 13.23 31.63 -0.67
C LEU A 216 14.36 30.95 0.11
N LEU A 217 15.36 30.41 -0.60
CA LEU A 217 16.52 29.79 0.03
C LEU A 217 17.80 30.19 -0.69
N ARG A 218 18.57 31.09 -0.07
CA ARG A 218 19.95 31.39 -0.45
C ARG A 218 20.84 30.21 -0.08
N THR A 219 21.21 29.40 -1.05
CA THR A 219 22.08 28.25 -0.85
C THR A 219 23.02 28.06 -2.02
N ARG A 220 24.23 27.54 -1.72
CA ARG A 220 25.24 27.16 -2.73
C ARG A 220 25.06 25.72 -3.24
N LEU A 221 24.01 25.04 -2.79
CA LEU A 221 23.75 23.66 -3.15
C LEU A 221 23.33 23.57 -4.63
N PRO A 222 23.83 22.58 -5.39
CA PRO A 222 23.39 22.35 -6.75
C PRO A 222 21.92 21.89 -6.75
N LYS A 223 20.99 22.82 -6.97
CA LYS A 223 19.55 22.56 -7.00
C LYS A 223 19.16 22.00 -8.37
N LEU A 224 19.27 20.68 -8.52
CA LEU A 224 19.12 20.00 -9.82
C LEU A 224 17.66 19.91 -10.28
N THR A 225 16.70 19.85 -9.35
CA THR A 225 15.28 19.77 -9.68
C THR A 225 14.45 20.68 -8.77
N ARG A 226 13.65 21.56 -9.37
CA ARG A 226 12.81 22.51 -8.65
C ARG A 226 11.38 22.46 -9.16
N PHE A 227 10.43 22.31 -8.24
CA PHE A 227 9.02 22.28 -8.58
C PHE A 227 8.24 23.34 -7.81
N VAL A 228 7.30 23.95 -8.51
CA VAL A 228 6.16 24.62 -7.91
C VAL A 228 4.95 23.73 -8.14
N VAL A 229 4.32 23.31 -7.06
CA VAL A 229 3.15 22.43 -7.06
C VAL A 229 1.94 23.25 -6.67
N LEU A 230 1.01 23.41 -7.60
CA LEU A 230 -0.22 24.20 -7.41
C LEU A 230 -1.45 23.30 -7.31
N ASP A 231 -2.41 23.68 -6.46
CA ASP A 231 -3.67 22.95 -6.28
C ASP A 231 -4.70 23.27 -7.37
N GLU A 232 -5.09 24.54 -7.47
CA GLU A 232 -6.11 24.99 -8.43
C GLU A 232 -5.54 25.46 -9.77
N ASP A 233 -6.40 25.49 -10.79
CA ASP A 233 -6.26 26.32 -12.00
C ASP A 233 -6.43 27.81 -11.66
N GLY A 234 -5.79 28.25 -10.57
CA GLY A 234 -5.85 29.63 -10.07
C GLY A 234 -5.31 30.58 -11.13
N GLY A 235 -6.13 31.57 -11.50
CA GLY A 235 -6.03 32.51 -12.62
C GLY A 235 -4.73 33.28 -12.86
N ALA A 236 -3.64 33.03 -12.12
CA ALA A 236 -2.33 33.52 -12.48
C ALA A 236 -1.87 32.78 -13.74
N ALA A 237 -1.84 33.49 -14.88
CA ALA A 237 -1.24 32.98 -16.09
C ALA A 237 0.18 32.47 -15.75
N PRO A 238 0.53 31.20 -16.07
CA PRO A 238 1.82 30.62 -15.72
C PRO A 238 3.01 31.55 -16.00
N GLY A 239 2.91 32.42 -17.02
CA GLY A 239 3.91 33.43 -17.36
C GLY A 239 4.29 34.42 -16.23
N ALA A 240 3.38 34.80 -15.32
CA ALA A 240 3.70 35.70 -14.22
C ALA A 240 4.62 35.03 -13.19
N LEU A 241 4.28 33.80 -12.78
CA LEU A 241 5.12 33.00 -11.89
C LEU A 241 6.47 32.64 -12.53
N HIS A 242 6.50 32.28 -13.81
CA HIS A 242 7.76 32.05 -14.53
C HIS A 242 8.63 33.32 -14.60
N SER A 243 8.03 34.50 -14.67
CA SER A 243 8.78 35.76 -14.65
C SER A 243 9.45 36.02 -13.29
N MET A 244 8.84 35.57 -12.19
CA MET A 244 9.39 35.74 -10.83
C MET A 244 10.40 34.65 -10.45
N LEU A 245 10.14 33.41 -10.85
CA LEU A 245 10.93 32.23 -10.47
C LEU A 245 12.05 31.90 -11.47
N GLY A 246 11.93 32.40 -12.71
CA GLY A 246 12.74 31.98 -13.84
C GLY A 246 12.29 30.65 -14.46
N LEU A 247 13.03 30.18 -15.46
CA LEU A 247 12.74 28.96 -16.21
C LEU A 247 13.26 27.67 -15.53
N ASP A 248 14.00 27.81 -14.42
CA ASP A 248 14.57 26.68 -13.68
C ASP A 248 13.52 25.93 -12.84
N PHE A 249 12.33 26.51 -12.66
CA PHE A 249 11.22 25.89 -11.94
C PHE A 249 10.24 25.24 -12.90
N ARG A 250 9.84 24.00 -12.59
CA ARG A 250 8.74 23.32 -13.25
C ARG A 250 7.46 23.57 -12.46
N ILE A 251 6.53 24.32 -13.03
CA ILE A 251 5.21 24.52 -12.45
C ILE A 251 4.32 23.36 -12.84
N VAL A 252 3.78 22.63 -11.87
CA VAL A 252 2.96 21.45 -12.06
C VAL A 252 1.76 21.47 -11.13
N ARG A 253 0.66 20.83 -11.54
CA ARG A 253 -0.50 20.63 -10.66
C ARG A 253 -0.19 19.54 -9.64
N TYR A 254 -0.77 19.64 -8.45
CA TYR A 254 -0.63 18.65 -7.39
C TYR A 254 -1.00 17.25 -7.88
N ASP A 255 -2.16 17.10 -8.51
CA ASP A 255 -2.62 15.80 -8.99
C ASP A 255 -1.71 15.22 -10.07
N GLY A 256 -1.02 16.07 -10.84
CA GLY A 256 -0.08 15.66 -11.90
C GLY A 256 1.38 15.60 -11.49
N PHE A 257 1.68 15.83 -10.20
CA PHE A 257 3.06 15.82 -9.74
C PHE A 257 3.74 14.46 -9.94
N VAL A 258 3.03 13.37 -9.65
CA VAL A 258 3.59 12.01 -9.73
C VAL A 258 3.95 11.63 -11.17
N ASP A 259 3.30 12.21 -12.18
CA ASP A 259 3.62 11.96 -13.60
C ASP A 259 5.02 12.48 -13.97
N THR A 260 5.59 13.37 -13.15
CA THR A 260 7.00 13.81 -13.30
C THR A 260 7.99 12.71 -12.90
N LEU A 261 7.54 11.70 -12.15
CA LEU A 261 8.35 10.62 -11.60
C LEU A 261 8.14 9.30 -12.35
N VAL A 262 6.91 9.05 -12.83
CA VAL A 262 6.52 7.82 -13.53
C VAL A 262 5.59 8.12 -14.71
N SER A 263 5.91 7.56 -15.88
CA SER A 263 5.08 7.62 -17.09
C SER A 263 4.16 6.40 -17.15
N LEU A 264 2.91 6.56 -16.68
CA LEU A 264 1.91 5.49 -16.75
C LEU A 264 1.57 5.12 -18.19
N ASP A 265 1.63 6.06 -19.13
CA ASP A 265 1.40 5.77 -20.55
C ASP A 265 2.43 4.77 -21.08
N THR A 266 3.68 4.85 -20.62
CA THR A 266 4.71 3.86 -20.95
C THR A 266 4.37 2.48 -20.39
N HIS A 267 3.84 2.42 -19.15
CA HIS A 267 3.41 1.16 -18.51
C HIS A 267 2.18 0.54 -19.19
N LEU A 268 1.25 1.38 -19.65
CA LEU A 268 -0.04 0.96 -20.20
C LEU A 268 -0.05 0.89 -21.73
N ALA A 269 1.06 1.24 -22.40
CA ALA A 269 1.17 1.28 -23.86
C ALA A 269 0.70 -0.03 -24.52
N ASP A 270 1.15 -1.17 -24.00
CA ASP A 270 0.81 -2.51 -24.51
C ASP A 270 -0.68 -2.86 -24.34
N LEU A 271 -1.39 -2.18 -23.44
CA LEU A 271 -2.84 -2.33 -23.29
C LEU A 271 -3.61 -1.53 -24.34
N THR A 272 -3.03 -0.40 -24.76
CA THR A 272 -3.63 0.52 -25.74
C THR A 272 -3.29 0.16 -27.19
N SER A 273 -2.16 -0.50 -27.43
CA SER A 273 -1.73 -0.95 -28.77
C SER A 273 -2.43 -2.23 -29.24
N ALA A 274 -3.10 -2.94 -28.32
CA ALA A 274 -4.02 -4.01 -28.66
C ALA A 274 -5.32 -3.40 -29.19
N ASP A 275 -5.26 -2.83 -30.40
CA ASP A 275 -6.45 -2.56 -31.19
C ASP A 275 -7.33 -3.81 -31.20
N SER A 276 -8.53 -3.67 -30.67
CA SER A 276 -9.66 -4.46 -31.11
C SER A 276 -10.81 -3.48 -31.32
N PRO A 277 -11.55 -3.62 -32.43
CA PRO A 277 -12.42 -2.57 -32.95
C PRO A 277 -13.51 -2.21 -31.95
N GLU A 278 -14.25 -1.14 -32.25
CA GLU A 278 -15.60 -0.87 -31.73
C GLU A 278 -16.61 -2.01 -32.04
N GLU A 279 -16.24 -3.29 -31.86
CA GLU A 279 -17.21 -4.36 -31.83
C GLU A 279 -18.05 -4.20 -30.57
N PRO A 280 -19.40 -4.19 -30.70
CA PRO A 280 -20.27 -4.07 -29.56
C PRO A 280 -20.01 -5.26 -28.64
N ARG A 281 -19.30 -5.00 -27.53
CA ARG A 281 -19.07 -5.98 -26.48
C ARG A 281 -20.42 -6.45 -25.99
N ALA A 282 -20.76 -7.71 -26.23
CA ALA A 282 -21.96 -8.29 -25.66
C ALA A 282 -21.91 -8.09 -24.14
N ALA A 283 -22.93 -7.43 -23.59
CA ALA A 283 -23.01 -7.13 -22.16
C ALA A 283 -22.87 -8.45 -21.38
N VAL A 284 -21.76 -8.59 -20.65
CA VAL A 284 -21.52 -9.76 -19.82
C VAL A 284 -22.24 -9.51 -18.51
N VAL A 285 -23.19 -10.38 -18.17
CA VAL A 285 -23.87 -10.27 -16.87
C VAL A 285 -22.94 -10.79 -15.78
N ALA A 286 -22.72 -9.96 -14.76
CA ALA A 286 -22.02 -10.35 -13.55
C ALA A 286 -22.89 -10.15 -12.31
N ALA A 287 -22.63 -10.96 -11.29
CA ALA A 287 -23.16 -10.77 -9.95
C ALA A 287 -22.05 -10.28 -9.02
N ALA A 288 -22.32 -9.20 -8.29
CA ALA A 288 -21.50 -8.72 -7.18
C ALA A 288 -21.93 -9.42 -5.89
N LEU A 289 -20.98 -10.11 -5.26
CA LEU A 289 -21.13 -10.78 -3.98
C LEU A 289 -20.36 -10.01 -2.92
N THR A 290 -20.98 -9.77 -1.78
CA THR A 290 -20.30 -9.30 -0.57
C THR A 290 -20.29 -10.38 0.49
N THR A 291 -19.34 -10.33 1.42
CA THR A 291 -19.26 -11.29 2.52
C THR A 291 -19.83 -10.67 3.78
N ASP A 292 -20.71 -11.40 4.45
CA ASP A 292 -21.19 -11.00 5.79
C ASP A 292 -20.01 -11.09 6.77
N PRO A 293 -19.62 -9.98 7.43
CA PRO A 293 -18.44 -9.96 8.31
C PRO A 293 -18.62 -10.78 9.60
N ARG A 294 -19.85 -11.15 9.97
CA ARG A 294 -20.14 -11.99 11.16
C ARG A 294 -20.23 -13.47 10.82
N THR A 295 -20.85 -13.82 9.68
CA THR A 295 -21.08 -15.23 9.32
C THR A 295 -20.08 -15.76 8.31
N GLY A 296 -19.41 -14.87 7.57
CA GLY A 296 -18.56 -15.25 6.45
C GLY A 296 -19.35 -15.85 5.29
N GLU A 297 -20.66 -15.64 5.18
CA GLU A 297 -21.42 -16.12 4.03
C GLU A 297 -21.44 -15.09 2.92
N SER A 298 -21.30 -15.53 1.67
CA SER A 298 -21.45 -14.66 0.50
C SER A 298 -22.92 -14.36 0.25
N ARG A 299 -23.25 -13.08 0.14
CA ARG A 299 -24.58 -12.60 -0.24
C ARG A 299 -24.47 -11.86 -1.56
N MET A 300 -25.40 -12.14 -2.47
CA MET A 300 -25.53 -11.37 -3.70
C MET A 300 -26.08 -10.00 -3.36
N GLU A 301 -25.31 -8.96 -3.65
CA GLU A 301 -25.71 -7.58 -3.45
C GLU A 301 -26.41 -7.04 -4.69
N GLN A 302 -25.82 -7.31 -5.87
CA GLN A 302 -26.34 -6.80 -7.13
C GLN A 302 -25.97 -7.70 -8.32
N SER A 303 -26.75 -7.61 -9.39
CA SER A 303 -26.46 -8.23 -10.69
C SER A 303 -26.70 -7.21 -11.79
N GLY A 304 -25.87 -7.23 -12.82
CA GLY A 304 -25.91 -6.23 -13.89
C GLY A 304 -24.79 -6.41 -14.90
N ASP A 305 -24.50 -5.37 -15.67
CA ASP A 305 -23.38 -5.36 -16.59
C ASP A 305 -22.04 -5.43 -15.83
N ALA A 306 -21.16 -6.35 -16.23
CA ALA A 306 -19.89 -6.60 -15.56
C ALA A 306 -18.95 -5.39 -15.60
N ALA A 307 -18.96 -4.62 -16.70
CA ALA A 307 -18.10 -3.45 -16.84
C ALA A 307 -18.58 -2.29 -15.97
N GLU A 308 -19.89 -2.06 -15.93
CA GLU A 308 -20.48 -1.06 -15.03
C GLU A 308 -20.23 -1.39 -13.56
N LEU A 309 -20.50 -2.65 -13.17
CA LEU A 309 -20.28 -3.11 -11.80
C LEU A 309 -18.80 -2.98 -11.40
N LEU A 310 -17.88 -3.50 -12.22
CA LEU A 310 -16.46 -3.45 -11.89
C LEU A 310 -15.92 -2.03 -11.84
N THR A 311 -16.36 -1.15 -12.74
CA THR A 311 -15.99 0.28 -12.74
C THR A 311 -16.42 0.95 -11.44
N ARG A 312 -17.65 0.69 -10.99
CA ARG A 312 -18.15 1.23 -9.73
C ARG A 312 -17.34 0.73 -8.53
N LEU A 313 -17.01 -0.56 -8.50
CA LEU A 313 -16.18 -1.15 -7.45
C LEU A 313 -14.76 -0.54 -7.43
N ALA A 314 -14.16 -0.36 -8.60
CA ALA A 314 -12.80 0.18 -8.73
C ALA A 314 -12.68 1.68 -8.40
N ARG A 315 -13.79 2.43 -8.45
CA ARG A 315 -13.86 3.82 -7.95
C ARG A 315 -13.82 3.89 -6.43
N GLY A 316 -14.31 2.86 -5.75
CA GLY A 316 -14.20 2.73 -4.30
C GLY A 316 -12.83 2.22 -3.85
N SER A 317 -12.70 1.95 -2.55
CA SER A 317 -11.54 1.29 -1.95
C SER A 317 -11.92 -0.15 -1.64
N ALA A 318 -11.48 -1.09 -2.47
CA ALA A 318 -11.90 -2.48 -2.38
C ALA A 318 -10.85 -3.42 -3.00
N ASN A 319 -10.72 -4.60 -2.40
CA ASN A 319 -10.08 -5.74 -3.05
C ASN A 319 -11.19 -6.58 -3.71
N VAL A 320 -11.13 -6.70 -5.04
CA VAL A 320 -12.15 -7.34 -5.86
C VAL A 320 -11.56 -8.58 -6.54
N LEU A 321 -12.20 -9.72 -6.36
CA LEU A 321 -11.87 -10.95 -7.06
C LEU A 321 -12.90 -11.24 -8.16
N VAL A 322 -12.43 -11.25 -9.41
CA VAL A 322 -13.21 -11.51 -10.62
C VAL A 322 -13.03 -12.97 -11.01
N THR A 323 -14.06 -13.78 -10.84
CA THR A 323 -14.04 -15.20 -11.21
C THR A 323 -14.96 -15.49 -12.39
N GLY A 324 -14.59 -16.46 -13.21
CA GLY A 324 -15.37 -16.84 -14.38
C GLY A 324 -14.68 -17.95 -15.17
N ARG A 325 -15.45 -18.64 -16.02
CA ARG A 325 -14.94 -19.73 -16.85
C ARG A 325 -13.81 -19.24 -17.78
N PRO A 326 -12.91 -20.12 -18.25
CA PRO A 326 -11.99 -19.79 -19.33
C PRO A 326 -12.75 -19.21 -20.53
N GLY A 327 -12.22 -18.15 -21.15
CA GLY A 327 -12.87 -17.47 -22.28
C GLY A 327 -14.03 -16.54 -21.91
N SER A 328 -14.34 -16.32 -20.63
CA SER A 328 -15.43 -15.42 -20.20
C SER A 328 -15.14 -13.91 -20.33
N GLY A 329 -14.03 -13.52 -20.97
CA GLY A 329 -13.66 -12.11 -21.16
C GLY A 329 -13.05 -11.38 -19.96
N LYS A 330 -12.62 -12.08 -18.90
CA LYS A 330 -12.02 -11.45 -17.69
C LYS A 330 -10.84 -10.52 -18.03
N SER A 331 -9.86 -11.03 -18.76
CA SER A 331 -8.67 -10.24 -19.11
C SER A 331 -9.02 -9.04 -19.99
N THR A 332 -9.95 -9.17 -20.94
CA THR A 332 -10.47 -8.04 -21.73
C THR A 332 -11.13 -6.98 -20.85
N LEU A 333 -11.95 -7.40 -19.89
CA LEU A 333 -12.60 -6.51 -18.93
C LEU A 333 -11.57 -5.77 -18.06
N LEU A 334 -10.58 -6.48 -17.53
CA LEU A 334 -9.51 -5.93 -16.68
C LEU A 334 -8.59 -4.97 -17.44
N ARG A 335 -8.23 -5.29 -18.69
CA ARG A 335 -7.45 -4.39 -19.56
C ARG A 335 -8.21 -3.12 -19.87
N SER A 336 -9.52 -3.22 -20.16
CA SER A 336 -10.38 -2.05 -20.36
C SER A 336 -10.49 -1.18 -19.10
N LEU A 337 -10.51 -1.80 -17.92
CA LEU A 337 -10.51 -1.10 -16.63
C LEU A 337 -9.20 -0.33 -16.43
N ALA A 338 -8.06 -1.00 -16.61
CA ALA A 338 -6.74 -0.38 -16.48
C ALA A 338 -6.49 0.72 -17.52
N GLY A 339 -7.02 0.57 -18.73
CA GLY A 339 -6.93 1.56 -19.80
C GLY A 339 -7.76 2.83 -19.56
N ASN A 340 -8.75 2.80 -18.66
CA ASN A 340 -9.67 3.93 -18.47
C ASN A 340 -9.12 4.96 -17.45
N PRO A 341 -8.73 6.18 -17.88
CA PRO A 341 -8.20 7.22 -16.97
C PRO A 341 -9.25 7.79 -16.02
N GLU A 342 -10.53 7.67 -16.32
CA GLU A 342 -11.65 8.20 -15.53
C GLU A 342 -11.93 7.41 -14.25
N ILE A 343 -11.28 6.27 -14.05
CA ILE A 343 -11.47 5.42 -12.87
C ILE A 343 -10.59 5.92 -11.73
N ARG A 344 -9.28 5.93 -11.98
CA ARG A 344 -8.25 6.45 -11.07
C ARG A 344 -7.09 6.93 -11.94
N ARG A 345 -6.37 7.96 -11.48
CA ARG A 345 -5.22 8.49 -12.21
C ARG A 345 -4.11 7.44 -12.33
N PHE A 346 -3.66 6.92 -11.20
CA PHE A 346 -2.58 5.91 -11.13
C PHE A 346 -3.15 4.52 -11.34
N ARG A 347 -2.75 3.88 -12.43
CA ARG A 347 -3.29 2.58 -12.85
C ARG A 347 -2.13 1.66 -13.19
N PHE A 348 -2.11 0.50 -12.55
CA PHE A 348 -1.08 -0.50 -12.72
C PHE A 348 -1.71 -1.81 -13.12
N TYR A 349 -1.30 -2.34 -14.27
CA TYR A 349 -1.70 -3.66 -14.74
C TYR A 349 -0.51 -4.62 -14.69
N PHE A 350 -0.73 -5.81 -14.14
CA PHE A 350 0.26 -6.88 -14.07
C PHE A 350 -0.35 -8.18 -14.58
N ASP A 351 0.23 -8.70 -15.67
CA ASP A 351 -0.13 -10.01 -16.19
C ASP A 351 0.63 -11.10 -15.41
N LEU A 352 -0.02 -11.78 -14.46
CA LEU A 352 0.64 -12.80 -13.64
C LEU A 352 0.93 -14.10 -14.40
N GLY A 353 0.36 -14.29 -15.59
CA GLY A 353 0.75 -15.39 -16.49
C GLY A 353 2.16 -15.21 -17.07
N LEU A 354 2.65 -13.96 -17.15
CA LEU A 354 4.00 -13.63 -17.60
C LEU A 354 5.04 -13.58 -16.48
N LYS A 355 4.61 -13.77 -15.23
CA LYS A 355 5.48 -13.81 -14.06
C LYS A 355 6.20 -15.17 -14.01
N PRO A 356 7.55 -15.22 -14.07
CA PRO A 356 8.31 -16.43 -13.75
C PRO A 356 7.91 -16.99 -12.39
N LYS A 357 7.89 -18.32 -12.27
CA LYS A 357 7.41 -19.00 -11.06
C LYS A 357 8.27 -18.69 -9.84
N ASP A 358 9.58 -18.64 -10.03
CA ASP A 358 10.63 -18.40 -9.04
C ASP A 358 10.90 -16.92 -8.72
N GLU A 359 10.39 -15.98 -9.53
CA GLU A 359 10.51 -14.54 -9.29
C GLU A 359 9.43 -14.10 -8.26
N PRO A 360 9.75 -13.41 -7.15
CA PRO A 360 8.72 -12.85 -6.27
C PRO A 360 7.97 -11.70 -6.97
N PHE A 361 6.72 -11.44 -6.58
CA PHE A 361 5.90 -10.38 -7.19
C PHE A 361 6.57 -9.00 -7.11
N SER A 362 7.31 -8.71 -6.03
CA SER A 362 8.04 -7.45 -5.89
C SER A 362 9.07 -7.22 -7.00
N GLU A 363 9.82 -8.27 -7.37
CA GLU A 363 10.82 -8.20 -8.44
C GLU A 363 10.14 -8.11 -9.80
N TYR A 364 9.08 -8.91 -10.00
CA TYR A 364 8.26 -8.87 -11.21
C TYR A 364 7.69 -7.47 -11.47
N ALA A 365 7.05 -6.87 -10.46
CA ALA A 365 6.48 -5.54 -10.55
C ALA A 365 7.56 -4.47 -10.74
N ALA A 366 8.68 -4.55 -10.03
CA ALA A 366 9.81 -3.64 -10.21
C ALA A 366 10.31 -3.67 -11.67
N ARG A 367 10.48 -4.88 -12.23
CA ARG A 367 10.97 -5.08 -13.59
C ARG A 367 10.03 -4.49 -14.64
N LEU A 368 8.72 -4.61 -14.47
CA LEU A 368 7.74 -4.04 -15.39
C LEU A 368 7.61 -2.51 -15.26
N LEU A 369 7.74 -1.97 -14.05
CA LEU A 369 7.58 -0.54 -13.80
C LEU A 369 8.87 0.26 -14.05
N ALA A 370 10.04 -0.36 -13.94
CA ALA A 370 11.33 0.31 -14.12
C ALA A 370 11.47 1.10 -15.44
N PRO A 371 10.99 0.61 -16.61
CA PRO A 371 11.00 1.38 -17.85
C PRO A 371 10.12 2.64 -17.82
N ALA A 372 9.05 2.63 -17.03
CA ALA A 372 8.14 3.77 -16.86
C ALA A 372 8.69 4.83 -15.89
N MET A 373 9.73 4.53 -15.11
CA MET A 373 10.34 5.49 -14.19
C MET A 373 11.16 6.56 -14.94
N THR A 374 10.85 7.82 -14.69
CA THR A 374 11.63 8.98 -15.18
C THR A 374 12.93 9.16 -14.40
N SER A 375 12.98 8.61 -13.18
CA SER A 375 14.11 8.73 -12.25
C SER A 375 14.65 7.36 -11.83
N ASP A 376 15.04 7.21 -10.57
CA ASP A 376 15.69 6.03 -10.03
C ASP A 376 14.84 4.76 -10.19
N ARG A 377 15.21 3.95 -11.17
CA ARG A 377 14.47 2.74 -11.56
C ARG A 377 14.46 1.68 -10.47
N SER A 378 15.44 1.66 -9.56
CA SER A 378 15.49 0.67 -8.49
C SER A 378 14.39 0.88 -7.45
N ARG A 379 13.72 2.04 -7.46
CA ARG A 379 12.64 2.41 -6.53
C ARG A 379 11.24 2.23 -7.10
N ALA A 380 11.11 1.60 -8.27
CA ALA A 380 9.84 1.48 -8.98
C ALA A 380 8.76 0.75 -8.15
N TYR A 381 9.14 -0.34 -7.48
CA TYR A 381 8.21 -1.11 -6.66
C TYR A 381 7.80 -0.37 -5.38
N GLU A 382 8.73 0.32 -4.72
CA GLU A 382 8.41 1.11 -3.53
C GLU A 382 7.50 2.29 -3.87
N LEU A 383 7.71 2.97 -5.01
CA LEU A 383 6.81 4.01 -5.51
C LEU A 383 5.40 3.44 -5.72
N PHE A 384 5.30 2.32 -6.42
CA PHE A 384 4.03 1.63 -6.64
C PHE A 384 3.31 1.29 -5.34
N LEU A 385 4.03 0.68 -4.38
CA LEU A 385 3.46 0.35 -3.08
C LEU A 385 3.02 1.60 -2.31
N TYR A 386 3.77 2.69 -2.40
CA TYR A 386 3.40 3.96 -1.77
C TYR A 386 2.07 4.50 -2.33
N LEU A 387 1.91 4.50 -3.66
CA LEU A 387 0.68 4.97 -4.33
C LEU A 387 -0.55 4.08 -4.04
N ILE A 388 -0.33 2.78 -3.88
CA ILE A 388 -1.36 1.81 -3.48
C ILE A 388 -1.77 2.01 -2.01
N ARG A 389 -0.83 2.31 -1.13
CA ARG A 389 -1.13 2.53 0.31
C ARG A 389 -1.60 3.93 0.63
N SER A 390 -1.49 4.88 -0.30
CA SER A 390 -2.06 6.23 -0.15
C SER A 390 -3.48 6.36 -0.67
N GLY A 391 -4.09 5.25 -1.13
CA GLY A 391 -5.44 5.25 -1.67
C GLY A 391 -5.60 5.91 -3.03
N THR A 392 -4.50 6.13 -3.76
CA THR A 392 -4.52 6.90 -5.02
C THR A 392 -4.53 6.05 -6.28
N ALA A 393 -4.33 4.73 -6.16
CA ALA A 393 -4.07 3.86 -7.30
C ALA A 393 -5.14 2.78 -7.51
N LEU A 394 -5.20 2.30 -8.75
CA LEU A 394 -5.84 1.06 -9.17
C LEU A 394 -4.74 0.04 -9.50
N CYS A 395 -4.75 -1.13 -8.85
CA CYS A 395 -3.91 -2.26 -9.23
C CYS A 395 -4.77 -3.36 -9.84
N VAL A 396 -4.36 -3.87 -11.00
CA VAL A 396 -5.02 -4.96 -11.72
C VAL A 396 -4.04 -6.13 -11.83
N LEU A 397 -4.44 -7.29 -11.34
CA LEU A 397 -3.66 -8.53 -11.34
C LEU A 397 -4.39 -9.60 -12.17
N ASP A 398 -3.83 -10.00 -13.31
CA ASP A 398 -4.50 -10.83 -14.31
C ASP A 398 -3.62 -11.98 -14.80
N ALA A 399 -3.87 -13.27 -14.58
CA ALA A 399 -4.79 -13.90 -13.65
C ALA A 399 -4.01 -14.53 -12.47
N VAL A 400 -4.49 -14.34 -11.24
CA VAL A 400 -3.75 -14.74 -10.03
C VAL A 400 -3.51 -16.25 -9.97
N ASP A 401 -4.41 -17.09 -10.48
CA ASP A 401 -4.19 -18.55 -10.48
C ASP A 401 -3.09 -19.01 -11.43
N GLU A 402 -2.67 -18.19 -12.39
CA GLU A 402 -1.53 -18.51 -13.27
C GLU A 402 -0.19 -18.21 -12.60
N GLY A 403 -0.17 -17.28 -11.64
CA GLY A 403 1.01 -16.99 -10.82
C GLY A 403 1.31 -18.03 -9.73
N VAL A 404 0.48 -19.07 -9.60
CA VAL A 404 0.64 -20.12 -8.59
C VAL A 404 1.55 -21.23 -9.10
N GLU A 405 2.60 -21.56 -8.34
CA GLU A 405 3.54 -22.63 -8.70
C GLU A 405 2.87 -24.01 -8.74
N GLU A 406 2.02 -24.27 -7.74
CA GLU A 406 1.30 -25.53 -7.51
C GLU A 406 -0.18 -25.23 -7.21
N SER A 407 -1.11 -25.84 -7.94
CA SER A 407 -2.56 -25.69 -7.74
C SER A 407 -3.06 -26.42 -6.48
N SER A 408 -2.50 -26.07 -5.33
CA SER A 408 -2.81 -26.55 -3.98
C SER A 408 -3.17 -25.36 -3.10
N PRO A 409 -3.96 -25.53 -2.03
CA PRO A 409 -4.21 -24.47 -1.06
C PRO A 409 -2.93 -23.81 -0.53
N ALA A 410 -1.87 -24.61 -0.31
CA ALA A 410 -0.57 -24.10 0.10
C ALA A 410 0.08 -23.19 -0.96
N GLY A 411 0.00 -23.56 -2.24
CA GLY A 411 0.47 -22.74 -3.35
C GLY A 411 -0.27 -21.40 -3.43
N PHE A 412 -1.60 -21.41 -3.32
CA PHE A 412 -2.38 -20.17 -3.27
C PHE A 412 -2.02 -19.30 -2.06
N LEU A 413 -1.85 -19.89 -0.88
CA LEU A 413 -1.44 -19.15 0.32
C LEU A 413 -0.06 -18.50 0.16
N ARG A 414 0.89 -19.15 -0.51
CA ARG A 414 2.20 -18.56 -0.83
C ARG A 414 2.04 -17.35 -1.75
N LEU A 415 1.26 -17.47 -2.82
CA LEU A 415 0.99 -16.36 -3.72
C LEU A 415 0.31 -15.19 -3.00
N PHE A 416 -0.77 -15.43 -2.26
CA PHE A 416 -1.44 -14.36 -1.53
C PHE A 416 -0.56 -13.79 -0.41
N THR A 417 0.34 -14.58 0.16
CA THR A 417 1.37 -14.05 1.04
C THR A 417 2.22 -13.06 0.27
N ASP A 418 2.78 -13.43 -0.88
CA ASP A 418 3.58 -12.55 -1.74
C ASP A 418 2.82 -11.25 -2.15
N LEU A 419 1.55 -11.39 -2.54
CA LEU A 419 0.69 -10.26 -2.94
C LEU A 419 0.16 -9.41 -1.77
N ALA A 420 0.27 -9.88 -0.51
CA ALA A 420 -0.30 -9.20 0.66
C ALA A 420 0.24 -7.77 0.87
N ALA A 421 1.39 -7.44 0.30
CA ALA A 421 1.95 -6.09 0.36
C ALA A 421 1.17 -5.07 -0.47
N VAL A 422 0.44 -5.55 -1.50
CA VAL A 422 -0.29 -4.77 -2.51
C VAL A 422 -1.77 -4.68 -2.21
N LEU A 423 -2.33 -5.67 -1.50
CA LEU A 423 -3.70 -5.56 -0.99
C LEU A 423 -3.82 -4.30 -0.13
N SER A 424 -4.86 -3.51 -0.39
CA SER A 424 -5.01 -2.19 0.20
C SER A 424 -6.42 -1.98 0.71
N ALA A 425 -6.53 -1.34 1.87
CA ALA A 425 -7.80 -0.84 2.38
C ALA A 425 -8.19 0.51 1.75
N GLU A 426 -7.23 1.25 1.19
CA GLU A 426 -7.46 2.60 0.68
C GLU A 426 -7.54 2.66 -0.86
N SER A 427 -6.84 1.77 -1.56
CA SER A 427 -6.83 1.70 -3.03
C SER A 427 -7.74 0.60 -3.57
N ALA A 428 -7.98 0.61 -4.88
CA ALA A 428 -8.67 -0.49 -5.54
C ALA A 428 -7.67 -1.53 -6.05
N VAL A 429 -7.86 -2.79 -5.67
CA VAL A 429 -7.08 -3.93 -6.19
C VAL A 429 -8.04 -4.92 -6.83
N VAL A 430 -7.93 -5.12 -8.13
CA VAL A 430 -8.77 -6.03 -8.91
C VAL A 430 -7.94 -7.23 -9.36
N MET A 431 -8.37 -8.42 -9.00
CA MET A 431 -7.71 -9.68 -9.33
C MET A 431 -8.64 -10.52 -10.21
N SER A 432 -8.14 -11.16 -11.26
CA SER A 432 -8.91 -12.19 -11.98
C SER A 432 -8.46 -13.59 -11.59
N SER A 433 -9.40 -14.54 -11.56
CA SER A 433 -9.07 -15.96 -11.47
C SER A 433 -10.03 -16.86 -12.25
N ARG A 434 -9.54 -18.02 -12.70
CA ARG A 434 -10.38 -19.12 -13.21
C ARG A 434 -11.00 -19.98 -12.10
N VAL A 435 -10.48 -19.86 -10.89
CA VAL A 435 -10.70 -20.82 -9.81
C VAL A 435 -11.85 -20.34 -8.91
N ALA A 436 -13.02 -20.96 -9.06
CA ALA A 436 -14.21 -20.58 -8.29
C ALA A 436 -14.03 -20.77 -6.77
N PHE A 437 -13.28 -21.79 -6.32
CA PHE A 437 -13.08 -22.03 -4.90
C PHE A 437 -12.35 -20.89 -4.17
N LEU A 438 -11.60 -20.04 -4.88
CA LEU A 438 -10.97 -18.87 -4.26
C LEU A 438 -12.00 -17.88 -3.74
N ALA A 439 -13.15 -17.76 -4.41
CA ALA A 439 -14.26 -16.95 -3.92
C ALA A 439 -14.88 -17.56 -2.64
N ASP A 440 -14.87 -18.89 -2.53
CA ASP A 440 -15.48 -19.61 -1.41
C ASP A 440 -14.52 -19.81 -0.22
N SER A 441 -13.20 -19.72 -0.43
CA SER A 441 -12.16 -19.98 0.56
C SER A 441 -12.18 -18.97 1.71
N PRO A 442 -12.39 -19.39 2.97
CA PRO A 442 -12.38 -18.49 4.12
C PRO A 442 -11.05 -17.74 4.30
N GLN A 443 -9.92 -18.38 4.00
CA GLN A 443 -8.59 -17.80 4.15
C GLN A 443 -8.32 -16.72 3.11
N VAL A 444 -8.72 -16.95 1.86
CA VAL A 444 -8.61 -15.95 0.80
C VAL A 444 -9.50 -14.77 1.12
N ARG A 445 -10.74 -15.02 1.57
CA ARG A 445 -11.66 -13.96 2.03
C ARG A 445 -11.06 -13.12 3.16
N GLN A 446 -10.51 -13.78 4.18
CA GLN A 446 -9.83 -13.08 5.27
C GLN A 446 -8.65 -12.20 4.81
N LEU A 447 -7.91 -12.62 3.77
CA LEU A 447 -6.82 -11.82 3.19
C LEU A 447 -7.34 -10.63 2.36
N LEU A 448 -8.47 -10.80 1.66
CA LEU A 448 -9.13 -9.73 0.89
C LEU A 448 -9.79 -8.67 1.79
N ASP A 449 -10.21 -9.04 3.01
CA ASP A 449 -10.88 -8.16 3.98
C ASP A 449 -9.96 -7.10 4.65
N SER A 450 -8.71 -6.96 4.21
CA SER A 450 -7.74 -5.90 4.63
C SER A 450 -7.44 -5.77 6.14
N GLY A 451 -8.11 -6.52 7.02
CA GLY A 451 -7.91 -6.51 8.48
C GLY A 451 -7.04 -7.65 9.01
N ALA A 452 -6.71 -8.64 8.18
CA ALA A 452 -5.93 -9.79 8.62
C ALA A 452 -4.43 -9.57 8.40
N GLY A 453 -3.76 -9.05 9.43
CA GLY A 453 -2.31 -9.19 9.51
C GLY A 453 -1.94 -10.67 9.32
N ARG A 454 -1.01 -10.96 8.38
CA ARG A 454 -0.44 -12.30 8.14
C ARG A 454 -0.32 -13.04 9.48
N SER A 455 -1.18 -14.01 9.72
CA SER A 455 -1.30 -14.70 11.00
C SER A 455 -0.40 -15.92 11.03
N ASP A 456 0.26 -16.16 12.16
CA ASP A 456 1.04 -17.37 12.44
C ASP A 456 0.22 -18.68 12.30
N THR A 457 -1.11 -18.59 12.24
CA THR A 457 -2.01 -19.70 11.86
C THR A 457 -1.75 -20.25 10.45
N LEU A 458 -1.25 -19.44 9.51
CA LEU A 458 -0.87 -19.91 8.18
C LEU A 458 0.33 -20.86 8.22
N ARG A 459 1.28 -20.65 9.14
CA ARG A 459 2.40 -21.58 9.36
C ARG A 459 1.93 -22.88 10.02
N GLY A 460 0.98 -22.79 10.97
CA GLY A 460 0.40 -23.96 11.63
C GLY A 460 -0.36 -24.88 10.67
N TRP A 461 -1.02 -24.33 9.64
CA TRP A 461 -1.78 -25.13 8.67
C TRP A 461 -0.88 -25.85 7.65
N VAL A 462 0.23 -25.24 7.22
CA VAL A 462 1.25 -25.88 6.36
C VAL A 462 1.86 -27.13 7.01
N GLN A 463 1.83 -27.21 8.34
CA GLN A 463 2.34 -28.36 9.10
C GLN A 463 1.25 -29.39 9.45
N GLY A 464 -0.03 -29.12 9.17
CA GLY A 464 -1.12 -29.76 9.90
C GLY A 464 -2.31 -30.34 9.15
N HIS A 465 -2.35 -30.41 7.81
CA HIS A 465 -3.51 -31.02 7.13
C HIS A 465 -3.22 -31.91 5.91
N PRO A 466 -4.11 -32.89 5.67
CA PRO A 466 -3.86 -34.07 4.84
C PRO A 466 -4.04 -33.77 3.35
N THR A 467 -3.44 -34.63 2.54
CA THR A 467 -3.41 -34.57 1.07
C THR A 467 -4.81 -34.59 0.45
N ALA A 468 -4.92 -33.96 -0.73
CA ALA A 468 -6.15 -33.76 -1.52
C ALA A 468 -6.98 -35.03 -1.80
N GLU A 469 -6.46 -36.23 -1.55
CA GLU A 469 -7.18 -37.50 -1.65
C GLU A 469 -8.21 -37.72 -0.52
N GLU A 470 -8.06 -37.10 0.66
CA GLU A 470 -9.01 -37.31 1.76
C GLU A 470 -10.29 -36.48 1.61
N VAL A 471 -10.20 -35.28 1.02
CA VAL A 471 -11.36 -34.42 0.74
C VAL A 471 -12.18 -34.94 -0.46
N LEU A 472 -11.53 -35.67 -1.38
CA LEU A 472 -12.21 -36.29 -2.52
C LEU A 472 -12.91 -37.62 -2.17
N ARG A 473 -12.71 -38.18 -0.97
CA ARG A 473 -13.39 -39.40 -0.52
C ARG A 473 -14.73 -39.17 0.17
N GLU A 474 -15.02 -37.96 0.66
CA GLU A 474 -16.31 -37.63 1.27
C GLU A 474 -17.42 -37.32 0.25
N THR A 475 -17.08 -37.25 -1.05
CA THR A 475 -18.06 -37.12 -2.14
C THR A 475 -18.12 -38.38 -2.99
N SER A 476 -18.65 -39.48 -2.42
CA SER A 476 -19.16 -40.59 -3.21
C SER A 476 -20.40 -41.22 -2.56
N PRO A 477 -21.56 -41.28 -3.25
CA PRO A 477 -22.80 -41.77 -2.65
C PRO A 477 -22.84 -43.29 -2.69
N ARG A 478 -22.97 -43.93 -1.51
CA ARG A 478 -23.39 -45.33 -1.40
C ARG A 478 -24.82 -45.41 -0.88
N GLN A 479 -25.69 -45.83 -1.80
CA GLN A 479 -26.83 -46.73 -1.63
C GLN A 479 -27.75 -46.56 -0.40
N ALA A 480 -28.97 -46.08 -0.66
CA ALA A 480 -30.16 -46.73 -0.15
C ALA A 480 -31.19 -46.79 -1.28
N ALA A 481 -31.44 -48.01 -1.76
CA ALA A 481 -32.56 -48.33 -2.62
C ALA A 481 -33.83 -48.45 -1.77
N GLY A 482 -34.97 -48.00 -2.30
CA GLY A 482 -36.28 -48.44 -1.82
C GLY A 482 -37.42 -47.47 -2.09
N GLU A 483 -38.20 -47.78 -3.14
CA GLU A 483 -39.66 -47.52 -3.29
C GLU A 483 -40.15 -46.05 -3.46
N ALA A 484 -41.07 -45.67 -4.36
CA ALA A 484 -41.91 -46.40 -5.31
C ALA A 484 -42.44 -45.47 -6.43
N ARG A 485 -42.55 -46.06 -7.63
CA ARG A 485 -43.57 -45.93 -8.68
C ARG A 485 -44.31 -44.59 -8.96
N ARG A 486 -44.24 -44.22 -10.26
CA ARG A 486 -45.33 -43.76 -11.19
C ARG A 486 -45.89 -42.36 -10.89
N THR A 487 -45.85 -41.39 -11.81
CA THR A 487 -46.52 -41.34 -13.14
C THR A 487 -45.84 -40.23 -13.97
N ALA A 488 -45.29 -40.50 -15.16
CA ALA A 488 -45.94 -40.52 -16.49
C ALA A 488 -46.42 -39.16 -17.04
N GLU A 489 -45.67 -38.69 -18.05
CA GLU A 489 -46.10 -38.03 -19.31
C GLU A 489 -46.86 -36.69 -19.28
N LYS A 490 -46.25 -35.62 -19.87
CA LYS A 490 -46.62 -35.12 -21.22
C LYS A 490 -45.80 -33.90 -21.70
N GLN A 491 -45.44 -33.99 -22.99
CA GLN A 491 -45.36 -32.92 -24.02
C GLN A 491 -44.15 -31.96 -24.08
N THR A 492 -43.10 -32.47 -24.73
CA THR A 492 -42.71 -32.19 -26.13
C THR A 492 -42.95 -30.80 -26.76
N GLN A 493 -41.83 -30.22 -27.23
CA GLN A 493 -41.60 -29.36 -28.41
C GLN A 493 -41.86 -27.83 -28.34
N ARG A 494 -40.77 -27.05 -28.42
CA ARG A 494 -40.38 -26.30 -29.64
C ARG A 494 -39.01 -25.59 -29.50
N GLY A 495 -38.16 -25.77 -30.52
CA GLY A 495 -37.42 -24.66 -31.15
C GLY A 495 -36.01 -24.29 -30.65
N THR A 496 -35.00 -24.95 -31.21
CA THR A 496 -33.78 -24.37 -31.84
C THR A 496 -33.36 -22.91 -31.54
N SER A 497 -32.15 -22.70 -30.98
CA SER A 497 -31.02 -21.90 -31.53
C SER A 497 -29.98 -21.51 -30.45
N SER A 498 -28.69 -21.56 -30.81
CA SER A 498 -27.44 -21.28 -30.04
C SER A 498 -27.18 -19.76 -29.83
N PRO A 499 -26.04 -19.25 -29.29
CA PRO A 499 -25.01 -19.73 -28.35
C PRO A 499 -24.62 -18.64 -27.27
N LEU A 500 -23.55 -18.84 -26.49
CA LEU A 500 -22.77 -17.83 -25.74
C LEU A 500 -23.45 -17.05 -24.59
N GLY A 501 -23.22 -17.51 -23.36
CA GLY A 501 -23.46 -16.71 -22.14
C GLY A 501 -22.52 -17.18 -21.04
N GLY A 502 -21.33 -16.58 -20.94
CA GLY A 502 -20.42 -16.81 -19.82
C GLY A 502 -20.87 -15.99 -18.62
N SER A 503 -21.25 -16.65 -17.51
CA SER A 503 -21.49 -15.96 -16.24
C SER A 503 -20.15 -15.61 -15.57
N MET A 504 -20.05 -14.39 -15.03
CA MET A 504 -18.92 -13.90 -14.23
C MET A 504 -19.39 -13.57 -12.82
N VAL A 505 -18.58 -13.86 -11.81
CA VAL A 505 -18.88 -13.57 -10.40
C VAL A 505 -17.81 -12.62 -9.87
N LEU A 506 -18.24 -11.47 -9.36
CA LEU A 506 -17.41 -10.47 -8.71
C LEU A 506 -17.56 -10.63 -7.20
N ALA A 507 -16.54 -11.09 -6.50
CA ALA A 507 -16.53 -11.07 -5.04
C ALA A 507 -15.86 -9.77 -4.57
N GLN A 508 -16.62 -8.93 -3.86
CA GLN A 508 -16.19 -7.67 -3.27
C GLN A 508 -15.99 -7.86 -1.77
N HIS A 509 -14.86 -7.39 -1.26
CA HIS A 509 -14.61 -7.27 0.18
C HIS A 509 -14.27 -5.80 0.50
N VAL A 510 -15.08 -5.20 1.38
CA VAL A 510 -14.95 -3.81 1.80
C VAL A 510 -14.33 -3.82 3.18
N ALA A 511 -13.14 -3.22 3.31
CA ALA A 511 -12.58 -2.92 4.62
C ALA A 511 -13.46 -1.86 5.28
N ALA A 512 -14.13 -2.23 6.37
CA ALA A 512 -14.84 -1.28 7.24
C ALA A 512 -13.87 -0.59 8.19
#